data_AF-A0A7X8YX20-F1
#
_entry.id   AF-A0A7X8YX20-F1
#
_cell.length_a   1.000
_cell.length_b   1.000
_cell.length_c   1.000
_cell.angle_alpha   90.00
_cell.angle_beta   90.00
_cell.angle_gamma   90.00
#
_symmetry.space_group_name_H-M   'P 1'
#
loop_
_entity.id
_entity.type
_entity.pdbx_description
1 polymer ?
#
loop_
_entity_poly.entity_id
_entity_poly.type
_entity_poly.pdbx_seq_one_letter_code
_entity_poly.pdbx_strand_id
1 'polypeptide(L)'
;MTIDSFTVIRVALAVVAVGLVAAAFFVVFRSQVTGKQSVSQRPLVAGLLVLLLTALSVVLAFSPPAGARAFPWAQMVLLAACVTVFSVAVSSSRNSGLGASELMETATVDALTRVASHRVFQDRLAHECDRAYRFGDTFILFVLDLDDFHQLNNRHGHQSGDRILLELARRLRSQLREIDLVAR
;
A
#
# COMPACT_ATOMS: atom_id res chain seq x y z
N MET A 1 -32.80 -48.71 6.85
CA MET A 1 -31.75 -47.81 7.35
C MET A 1 -32.27 -46.38 7.20
N THR A 2 -32.93 -45.85 8.22
CA THR A 2 -33.55 -44.52 8.19
C THR A 2 -32.48 -43.47 8.46
N ILE A 3 -32.15 -42.65 7.46
CA ILE A 3 -31.25 -41.52 7.64
C ILE A 3 -31.93 -40.55 8.61
N ASP A 4 -31.27 -40.26 9.73
CA ASP A 4 -31.78 -39.35 10.75
C ASP A 4 -31.92 -37.93 10.14
N SER A 5 -33.08 -37.30 10.36
CA SER A 5 -33.38 -35.97 9.82
C SER A 5 -32.35 -34.94 10.27
N PHE A 6 -31.74 -35.13 11.45
CA PHE A 6 -30.64 -34.29 11.93
C PHE A 6 -29.35 -34.44 11.13
N THR A 7 -29.04 -35.63 10.60
CA THR A 7 -27.87 -35.85 9.74
C THR A 7 -28.04 -35.16 8.39
N VAL A 8 -29.25 -35.20 7.82
CA VAL A 8 -29.56 -34.51 6.55
C VAL A 8 -29.39 -33.00 6.70
N ILE A 9 -29.90 -32.42 7.79
CA ILE A 9 -29.77 -30.98 8.07
C ILE A 9 -28.30 -30.58 8.24
N ARG A 10 -27.49 -31.39 8.93
CA ARG A 10 -26.06 -31.12 9.13
C ARG A 10 -25.26 -31.16 7.83
N VAL A 11 -25.52 -32.14 6.97
CA VAL A 11 -24.87 -32.25 5.66
C VAL A 11 -25.28 -31.08 4.75
N ALA A 12 -26.56 -30.70 4.76
CA ALA A 12 -27.04 -29.54 4.01
C ALA A 12 -26.34 -28.24 4.44
N LEU A 13 -26.20 -28.01 5.76
CA LEU A 13 -25.50 -26.84 6.29
C LEU A 13 -24.01 -26.82 5.93
N ALA A 14 -23.33 -27.98 5.95
CA ALA A 14 -21.93 -28.07 5.56
C ALA A 14 -21.71 -27.74 4.07
N VAL A 15 -22.60 -28.22 3.19
CA VAL A 15 -22.54 -27.92 1.75
C VAL A 15 -22.75 -26.42 1.48
N VAL A 16 -23.71 -25.79 2.16
CA VAL A 16 -23.95 -24.35 2.05
C VAL A 16 -22.73 -23.55 2.53
N ALA A 17 -22.10 -23.97 3.62
CA ALA A 17 -20.90 -23.32 4.16
C ALA A 17 -19.72 -23.36 3.17
N VAL A 18 -19.46 -24.53 2.56
CA VAL A 18 -18.41 -24.68 1.53
C VAL A 18 -18.67 -23.77 0.32
N GLY A 19 -19.93 -23.66 -0.12
CA GLY A 19 -20.32 -22.76 -1.20
C GLY A 19 -20.07 -21.29 -0.90
N LEU A 20 -20.35 -20.84 0.33
CA LEU A 20 -20.11 -19.46 0.76
C LEU A 20 -18.60 -19.13 0.83
N VAL A 21 -17.77 -20.07 1.29
CA VAL A 21 -16.31 -19.91 1.31
C VAL A 21 -15.76 -19.81 -0.12
N ALA A 22 -16.20 -20.67 -1.03
CA ALA A 22 -15.78 -20.64 -2.43
C ALA A 22 -16.18 -19.32 -3.13
N ALA A 23 -17.38 -18.80 -2.86
CA ALA A 23 -17.84 -17.52 -3.39
C ALA A 23 -17.02 -16.34 -2.83
N ALA A 24 -16.74 -16.31 -1.53
CA ALA A 24 -15.90 -15.28 -0.91
C ALA A 24 -14.47 -15.31 -1.47
N PHE A 25 -13.90 -16.51 -1.63
CA PHE A 25 -12.60 -16.68 -2.27
C PHE A 25 -12.58 -16.17 -3.70
N PHE A 26 -13.61 -16.47 -4.51
CA PHE A 26 -13.71 -16.01 -5.89
C PHE A 26 -13.80 -14.48 -5.99
N VAL A 27 -14.54 -13.82 -5.09
CA VAL A 27 -14.63 -12.35 -5.02
C VAL A 27 -13.27 -11.75 -4.71
N VAL A 28 -12.55 -12.27 -3.70
CA VAL A 28 -11.21 -11.80 -3.34
C VAL A 28 -10.22 -12.05 -4.49
N PHE A 29 -10.23 -13.24 -5.08
CA PHE A 29 -9.37 -13.59 -6.22
C PHE A 29 -9.62 -12.69 -7.43
N ARG A 30 -10.89 -12.44 -7.79
CA ARG A 30 -11.25 -11.49 -8.86
C ARG A 30 -10.80 -10.08 -8.53
N SER A 31 -10.91 -9.64 -7.28
CA SER A 31 -10.46 -8.31 -6.85
C SER A 31 -8.94 -8.13 -6.95
N GLN A 32 -8.16 -9.20 -6.74
CA GLN A 32 -6.70 -9.20 -6.86
C GLN A 32 -6.25 -9.23 -8.33
N VAL A 33 -6.93 -10.02 -9.17
CA VAL A 33 -6.58 -10.18 -10.60
C VAL A 33 -6.96 -8.96 -11.45
N THR A 34 -7.92 -8.12 -11.02
CA THR A 34 -8.39 -6.96 -11.82
C THR A 34 -7.62 -5.65 -11.60
N GLY A 35 -6.53 -5.65 -10.81
CA GLY A 35 -5.48 -4.62 -10.86
C GLY A 35 -5.88 -3.18 -10.47
N LYS A 36 -7.12 -2.92 -10.02
CA LYS A 36 -7.52 -1.58 -9.53
C LYS A 36 -7.10 -1.41 -8.07
N GLN A 37 -5.97 -0.72 -7.87
CA GLN A 37 -5.39 -0.32 -6.58
C GLN A 37 -6.24 0.70 -5.80
N SER A 38 -7.46 0.33 -5.42
CA SER A 38 -8.21 0.99 -4.35
C SER A 38 -9.18 -0.01 -3.75
N VAL A 39 -8.64 -1.14 -3.28
CA VAL A 39 -9.44 -2.13 -2.56
C VAL A 39 -9.66 -1.57 -1.15
N SER A 40 -10.78 -0.86 -0.96
CA SER A 40 -11.32 -0.53 0.37
C SER A 40 -11.29 -1.78 1.25
N GLN A 41 -10.88 -1.70 2.52
CA GLN A 41 -10.66 -2.86 3.42
C GLN A 41 -11.92 -3.71 3.71
N ARG A 42 -13.10 -3.28 3.25
CA ARG A 42 -14.41 -3.88 3.52
C ARG A 42 -14.62 -5.33 3.00
N PRO A 43 -14.14 -5.75 1.82
CA PRO A 43 -14.36 -7.11 1.33
C PRO A 43 -13.43 -8.13 2.00
N LEU A 44 -12.27 -7.71 2.52
CA LEU A 44 -11.35 -8.58 3.26
C LEU A 44 -11.92 -8.95 4.63
N VAL A 45 -12.47 -7.97 5.35
CA VAL A 45 -13.14 -8.20 6.64
C VAL A 45 -14.39 -9.07 6.47
N ALA A 46 -15.16 -8.84 5.40
CA ALA A 46 -16.33 -9.66 5.08
C ALA A 46 -15.94 -11.12 4.75
N GLY A 47 -14.86 -11.33 3.98
CA GLY A 47 -14.34 -12.67 3.69
C GLY A 47 -13.87 -13.41 4.94
N LEU A 48 -13.18 -12.72 5.86
CA LEU A 48 -12.74 -13.26 7.15
C LEU A 48 -13.94 -13.66 8.03
N LEU A 49 -14.96 -12.82 8.12
CA LEU A 49 -16.19 -13.11 8.87
C LEU A 49 -16.91 -14.36 8.33
N VAL A 50 -17.03 -14.50 7.01
CA VAL A 50 -17.65 -15.68 6.37
C VAL A 50 -16.84 -16.94 6.67
N LEU A 51 -15.51 -16.87 6.62
CA LEU A 51 -14.64 -18.02 6.88
C LEU A 51 -14.68 -18.45 8.36
N LEU A 52 -14.75 -17.50 9.29
CA LEU A 52 -14.90 -17.77 10.72
C LEU A 52 -16.28 -18.35 11.06
N LEU A 53 -17.35 -17.81 10.48
CA LEU A 53 -18.72 -18.31 10.72
C LEU A 53 -18.93 -19.70 10.15
N THR A 54 -18.36 -19.99 8.98
CA THR A 54 -18.41 -21.32 8.35
C THR A 54 -17.62 -22.34 9.15
N ALA A 55 -16.42 -21.99 9.63
CA ALA A 55 -15.64 -22.83 10.54
C ALA A 55 -16.39 -23.12 11.86
N LEU A 56 -17.02 -22.10 12.47
CA LEU A 56 -17.82 -22.24 13.68
C LEU A 56 -19.04 -23.15 13.46
N SER A 57 -19.74 -23.01 12.34
CA SER A 57 -20.87 -23.87 11.98
C SER A 57 -20.46 -25.34 11.84
N VAL A 58 -19.29 -25.61 11.27
CA VAL A 58 -18.76 -26.98 11.14
C VAL A 58 -18.39 -27.55 12.51
N VAL A 59 -17.77 -26.74 13.39
CA VAL A 59 -17.46 -27.13 14.77
C VAL A 59 -18.71 -27.50 15.56
N LEU A 60 -19.78 -26.70 15.44
CA LEU A 60 -21.05 -26.97 16.11
C LEU A 60 -21.81 -28.17 15.51
N ALA A 61 -21.65 -28.44 14.21
CA ALA A 61 -22.29 -29.58 13.53
C ALA A 61 -21.68 -30.93 13.92
N PHE A 62 -20.40 -30.94 14.31
CA PHE A 62 -19.68 -32.12 14.77
C PHE A 62 -19.47 -32.08 16.29
N SER A 63 -20.55 -32.29 17.05
CA SER A 63 -20.41 -32.68 18.45
C SER A 63 -19.67 -34.04 18.49
N PRO A 64 -18.62 -34.21 19.31
CA PRO A 64 -17.92 -35.49 19.39
C PRO A 64 -18.90 -36.57 19.87
N PRO A 65 -18.84 -37.80 19.31
CA PRO A 65 -19.62 -38.91 19.83
C PRO A 65 -19.25 -39.14 21.30
N ALA A 66 -20.26 -39.38 22.14
CA ALA A 66 -20.08 -39.59 23.57
C ALA A 66 -19.03 -40.69 23.81
N GLY A 67 -17.88 -40.32 24.38
CA GLY A 67 -16.80 -41.25 24.76
C GLY A 67 -15.45 -41.03 24.08
N ALA A 68 -15.32 -40.22 23.02
CA ALA A 68 -14.03 -39.99 22.39
C ALA A 68 -13.32 -38.75 22.96
N ARG A 69 -12.32 -38.94 23.84
CA ARG A 69 -11.33 -37.91 24.23
C ARG A 69 -10.33 -37.61 23.09
N ALA A 70 -10.79 -37.55 21.85
CA ALA A 70 -9.93 -37.23 20.72
C ALA A 70 -9.83 -35.71 20.60
N PHE A 71 -8.71 -35.17 21.09
CA PHE A 71 -8.37 -33.76 20.93
C PHE A 71 -8.38 -33.39 19.42
N PRO A 72 -9.01 -32.28 19.00
CA PRO A 72 -9.34 -32.05 17.60
C PRO A 72 -8.16 -31.46 16.81
N TRP A 73 -7.11 -32.25 16.62
CA TRP A 73 -5.89 -31.87 15.93
C TRP A 73 -6.13 -31.34 14.50
N ALA A 74 -7.08 -31.92 13.77
CA ALA A 74 -7.43 -31.47 12.42
C ALA A 74 -7.96 -30.03 12.40
N GLN A 75 -8.68 -29.62 13.45
CA GLN A 75 -9.21 -28.26 13.58
C GLN A 75 -8.09 -27.26 13.90
N MET A 76 -7.13 -27.65 14.73
CA MET A 76 -5.97 -26.80 15.03
C MET A 76 -5.06 -26.61 13.80
N VAL A 77 -4.88 -27.66 13.00
CA VAL A 77 -4.10 -27.58 11.75
C VAL A 77 -4.77 -26.65 10.74
N LEU A 78 -6.10 -26.73 10.61
CA LEU A 78 -6.85 -25.87 9.69
C LEU A 78 -6.78 -24.40 10.11
N LEU A 79 -6.94 -24.12 11.42
CA LEU A 79 -6.81 -22.77 11.97
C LEU A 79 -5.40 -22.20 11.76
N ALA A 80 -4.36 -22.99 12.03
CA ALA A 80 -2.98 -22.58 11.83
C ALA A 80 -2.71 -22.23 10.36
N ALA A 81 -3.18 -23.06 9.41
CA ALA A 81 -3.05 -22.79 7.98
C ALA A 81 -3.74 -21.49 7.56
N CYS A 82 -4.94 -21.20 8.09
CA CYS A 82 -5.64 -19.94 7.84
C CYS A 82 -4.86 -18.73 8.36
N VAL A 83 -4.27 -18.81 9.56
CA VAL A 83 -3.46 -17.71 10.13
C VAL A 83 -2.20 -17.45 9.29
N THR A 84 -1.53 -18.51 8.81
CA THR A 84 -0.34 -18.38 7.98
C THR A 84 -0.67 -17.76 6.63
N VAL A 85 -1.72 -18.22 5.95
CA VAL A 85 -2.17 -17.65 4.67
C VAL A 85 -2.58 -16.19 4.83
N PHE A 86 -3.26 -15.85 5.92
CA PHE A 86 -3.62 -14.46 6.25
C PHE A 86 -2.39 -13.56 6.42
N SER A 87 -1.39 -14.03 7.18
CA SER A 87 -0.16 -13.27 7.46
C SER A 87 0.63 -12.97 6.18
N VAL A 88 0.69 -13.93 5.26
CA VAL A 88 1.35 -13.78 3.95
C VAL A 88 0.59 -12.79 3.04
N ALA A 89 -0.74 -12.88 2.99
CA ALA A 89 -1.57 -11.99 2.16
C ALA A 89 -1.50 -10.52 2.63
N VAL A 90 -1.48 -10.29 3.94
CA VAL A 90 -1.32 -8.94 4.53
C VAL A 90 0.07 -8.38 4.25
N SER A 91 1.11 -9.22 4.34
CA SER A 91 2.50 -8.81 4.10
C SER A 91 2.75 -8.44 2.64
N SER A 92 2.19 -9.20 1.69
CA SER A 92 2.29 -8.89 0.27
C SER A 92 1.60 -7.57 -0.11
N SER A 93 0.54 -7.19 0.61
CA SER A 93 -0.21 -5.95 0.35
C SER A 93 0.53 -4.70 0.80
N ARG A 94 1.53 -4.82 1.69
CA ARG A 94 2.42 -3.70 2.06
C ARG A 94 3.49 -3.42 1.00
N ASN A 95 3.86 -4.42 0.19
CA ASN A 95 5.04 -4.34 -0.68
C ASN A 95 4.75 -3.83 -2.10
N SER A 96 3.47 -3.76 -2.51
CA SER A 96 3.11 -3.47 -3.92
C SER A 96 2.78 -2.01 -4.22
N GLY A 97 2.82 -1.10 -3.24
CA GLY A 97 2.33 0.28 -3.41
C GLY A 97 3.30 1.42 -3.05
N LEU A 98 4.44 1.14 -2.43
CA LEU A 98 5.22 2.20 -1.76
C LEU A 98 6.69 2.28 -2.21
N GLY A 99 7.25 1.25 -2.83
CA GLY A 99 8.70 1.17 -3.05
C GLY A 99 9.33 2.28 -3.88
N ALA A 100 8.63 2.87 -4.86
CA ALA A 100 9.21 3.93 -5.71
C ALA A 100 8.89 5.35 -5.20
N SER A 101 7.64 5.59 -4.81
CA SER A 101 7.19 6.92 -4.34
C SER A 101 7.68 7.23 -2.93
N GLU A 102 7.73 6.26 -2.01
CA GLU A 102 8.22 6.46 -0.64
C GLU A 102 9.76 6.67 -0.64
N LEU A 103 10.48 6.03 -1.58
CA LEU A 103 11.90 6.31 -1.82
C LEU A 103 12.13 7.71 -2.41
N MET A 104 11.28 8.19 -3.32
CA MET A 104 11.36 9.55 -3.85
C MET A 104 10.97 10.60 -2.80
N GLU A 105 9.97 10.34 -1.96
CA GLU A 105 9.61 11.21 -0.84
C GLU A 105 10.73 11.30 0.21
N THR A 106 11.51 10.22 0.40
CA THR A 106 12.64 10.23 1.34
C THR A 106 13.93 10.77 0.72
N ALA A 107 13.99 10.95 -0.60
CA ALA A 107 15.19 11.44 -1.27
C ALA A 107 15.46 12.91 -0.90
N THR A 108 16.65 13.18 -0.38
CA THR A 108 17.09 14.54 -0.01
C THR A 108 17.58 15.36 -1.21
N VAL A 109 17.88 14.70 -2.33
CA VAL A 109 18.41 15.33 -3.55
C VAL A 109 17.63 14.90 -4.78
N ASP A 110 17.44 15.83 -5.71
CA ASP A 110 16.87 15.55 -7.03
C ASP A 110 17.83 14.64 -7.83
N ALA A 111 17.26 13.61 -8.46
CA ALA A 111 18.04 12.56 -9.10
C ALA A 111 18.81 13.05 -10.34
N LEU A 112 18.25 14.01 -11.08
CA LEU A 112 18.84 14.55 -12.29
C LEU A 112 19.87 15.65 -11.96
N THR A 113 19.43 16.69 -11.26
CA THR A 113 20.17 17.94 -11.08
C THR A 113 21.06 17.96 -9.83
N ARG A 114 20.85 17.02 -8.90
CA ARG A 114 21.54 16.93 -7.60
C ARG A 114 21.40 18.20 -6.73
N VAL A 115 20.39 19.03 -7.00
CA VAL A 115 19.96 20.08 -6.07
C VAL A 115 19.07 19.48 -4.99
N ALA A 116 18.68 20.27 -3.99
CA ALA A 116 17.78 19.81 -2.95
C ALA A 116 16.44 19.36 -3.56
N SER A 117 15.86 18.28 -3.04
CA SER A 117 14.54 17.86 -3.48
C SER A 117 13.45 18.81 -2.97
N HIS A 118 12.27 18.71 -3.58
CA HIS A 118 11.07 19.42 -3.13
C HIS A 118 10.80 19.25 -1.62
N ARG A 119 11.06 18.06 -1.06
CA ARG A 119 10.93 17.81 0.39
C ARG A 119 11.86 18.72 1.20
N VAL A 120 13.15 18.75 0.86
CA VAL A 120 14.14 19.57 1.57
C VAL A 120 13.81 21.05 1.44
N PHE A 121 13.25 21.47 0.30
CA PHE A 121 12.71 22.81 0.12
C PHE A 121 11.57 23.12 1.11
N GLN A 122 10.58 22.25 1.23
CA GLN A 122 9.46 22.45 2.16
C GLN A 122 9.95 22.54 3.61
N ASP A 123 10.82 21.62 4.02
CA ASP A 123 11.41 21.60 5.36
C ASP A 123 12.19 22.90 5.62
N ARG A 124 12.98 23.37 4.63
CA ARG A 124 13.75 24.62 4.79
C ARG A 124 12.85 25.86 4.82
N LEU A 125 11.84 25.94 3.95
CA LEU A 125 10.92 27.06 3.90
C LEU A 125 10.16 27.21 5.23
N ALA A 126 9.70 26.10 5.81
CA ALA A 126 9.06 26.11 7.13
C ALA A 126 10.00 26.68 8.22
N HIS A 127 11.27 26.27 8.21
CA HIS A 127 12.27 26.81 9.14
C HIS A 127 12.56 28.30 8.92
N GLU A 128 12.67 28.75 7.67
CA GLU A 128 12.91 30.18 7.35
C GLU A 128 11.71 31.05 7.78
N CYS A 129 10.48 30.57 7.58
CA CYS A 129 9.27 31.24 8.06
C CYS A 129 9.23 31.36 9.60
N ASP A 130 9.55 30.28 10.32
CA ASP A 130 9.60 30.28 11.79
C ASP A 130 10.71 31.19 12.31
N ARG A 131 11.88 31.21 11.66
CA ARG A 131 12.98 32.12 12.00
C ARG A 131 12.59 33.58 11.79
N ALA A 132 12.00 33.90 10.64
CA ALA A 132 11.49 35.24 10.34
C ALA A 132 10.46 35.70 11.37
N TYR A 133 9.52 34.82 11.75
CA TYR A 133 8.50 35.11 12.74
C TYR A 133 9.09 35.36 14.14
N ARG A 134 10.07 34.56 14.58
CA ARG A 134 10.64 34.65 15.94
C ARG A 134 11.63 35.78 16.12
N PHE A 135 12.47 36.03 15.12
CA PHE A 135 13.62 36.94 15.25
C PHE A 135 13.43 38.25 14.47
N GLY A 136 12.38 38.37 13.67
CA GLY A 136 12.13 39.55 12.83
C GLY A 136 13.03 39.61 11.59
N ASP A 137 13.73 38.52 11.27
CA ASP A 137 14.53 38.41 10.05
C ASP A 137 13.65 38.36 8.79
N THR A 138 14.22 38.71 7.65
CA THR A 138 13.56 38.60 6.34
C THR A 138 14.33 37.63 5.43
N PHE A 139 13.60 36.87 4.61
CA PHE A 139 14.18 36.05 3.54
C PHE A 139 13.44 36.31 2.22
N ILE A 140 14.04 35.89 1.12
CA ILE A 140 13.47 36.01 -0.23
C ILE A 140 13.31 34.61 -0.83
N LEU A 141 12.17 34.37 -1.48
CA LEU A 141 11.91 33.16 -2.23
C LEU A 141 11.80 33.51 -3.73
N PHE A 142 12.62 32.86 -4.55
CA PHE A 142 12.49 32.89 -6.01
C PHE A 142 11.92 31.57 -6.50
N VAL A 143 10.84 31.65 -7.27
CA VAL A 143 10.27 30.52 -8.01
C VAL A 143 10.52 30.77 -9.48
N LEU A 144 11.19 29.82 -10.14
CA LEU A 144 11.58 29.92 -11.55
C LEU A 144 10.89 28.81 -12.32
N ASP A 145 10.32 29.15 -13.47
CA ASP A 145 9.82 28.20 -14.45
C ASP A 145 10.54 28.41 -15.78
N LEU A 146 10.72 27.34 -16.56
CA LEU A 146 11.35 27.41 -17.87
C LEU A 146 10.28 27.57 -18.94
N ASP A 147 10.21 28.76 -19.52
CA ASP A 147 9.28 29.07 -20.61
C ASP A 147 9.45 28.10 -21.78
N ASP A 148 8.33 27.63 -22.32
CA ASP A 148 8.25 26.74 -23.49
C ASP A 148 9.13 25.47 -23.41
N PHE A 149 9.48 25.00 -22.20
CA PHE A 149 10.34 23.84 -22.02
C PHE A 149 9.81 22.57 -22.70
N HIS A 150 8.49 22.39 -22.74
CA HIS A 150 7.86 21.30 -23.47
C HIS A 150 8.09 21.37 -24.99
N GLN A 151 7.98 22.56 -25.59
CA GLN A 151 8.23 22.73 -27.03
C GLN A 151 9.69 22.41 -27.38
N LEU A 152 10.62 22.84 -26.52
CA LEU A 152 12.04 22.52 -26.66
C LEU A 152 12.27 21.00 -26.60
N ASN A 153 11.67 20.31 -25.63
CA ASN A 153 11.77 18.85 -25.52
C ASN A 153 11.20 18.14 -26.75
N ASN A 154 10.09 18.63 -27.30
CA ASN A 154 9.50 18.03 -28.51
C ASN A 154 10.39 18.23 -29.74
N ARG A 155 11.10 19.37 -29.83
CA ARG A 155 11.97 19.67 -30.97
C ARG A 155 13.35 19.02 -30.89
N HIS A 156 13.91 18.87 -29.70
CA HIS A 156 15.30 18.47 -29.48
C HIS A 156 15.46 17.18 -28.64
N GLY A 157 14.36 16.57 -28.22
CA GLY A 157 14.32 15.38 -27.38
C GLY A 157 14.58 15.67 -25.90
N HIS A 158 14.09 14.78 -25.04
CA HIS A 158 14.20 14.90 -23.57
C HIS A 158 15.64 15.00 -23.07
N GLN A 159 16.60 14.32 -23.69
CA GLN A 159 18.01 14.41 -23.31
C GLN A 159 18.57 15.82 -23.42
N SER A 160 18.07 16.62 -24.37
CA SER A 160 18.47 18.03 -24.52
C SER A 160 17.89 18.88 -23.39
N GLY A 161 16.63 18.61 -23.01
CA GLY A 161 16.01 19.22 -21.83
C GLY A 161 16.77 18.91 -20.55
N ASP A 162 17.14 17.65 -20.34
CA ASP A 162 17.91 17.23 -19.16
C ASP A 162 19.25 17.97 -19.03
N ARG A 163 19.95 18.20 -20.16
CA ARG A 163 21.17 19.00 -20.19
C ARG A 163 20.93 20.46 -19.80
N ILE A 164 19.82 21.05 -20.23
CA ILE A 164 19.45 22.42 -19.85
C ILE A 164 19.19 22.50 -18.34
N LEU A 165 18.48 21.52 -17.78
CA LEU A 165 18.21 21.45 -16.35
C LEU A 165 19.50 21.31 -15.53
N LEU A 166 20.41 20.44 -15.96
CA LEU A 166 21.74 20.29 -15.37
C LEU A 166 22.56 21.60 -15.43
N GLU A 167 22.57 22.25 -16.60
CA GLU A 167 23.27 23.51 -16.82
C GLU A 167 22.69 24.61 -15.92
N LEU A 168 21.37 24.75 -15.86
CA LEU A 168 20.66 25.71 -15.03
C LEU A 168 20.98 25.53 -13.55
N ALA A 169 20.85 24.30 -13.04
CA ALA A 169 21.15 23.97 -11.65
C ALA A 169 22.59 24.35 -11.25
N ARG A 170 23.56 24.01 -12.11
CA ARG A 170 24.97 24.37 -11.88
C ARG A 170 25.20 25.88 -11.93
N ARG A 171 24.56 26.62 -12.86
CA ARG A 171 24.66 28.08 -12.92
C ARG A 171 24.09 28.73 -11.66
N LEU A 172 22.91 28.31 -11.23
CA LEU A 172 22.28 28.82 -10.01
C LEU A 172 23.20 28.60 -8.80
N ARG A 173 23.71 27.38 -8.60
CA ARG A 173 24.63 27.08 -7.49
C ARG A 173 25.91 27.90 -7.52
N SER A 174 26.43 28.24 -8.70
CA SER A 174 27.66 29.05 -8.82
C SER A 174 27.47 30.53 -8.53
N GLN A 175 26.24 31.03 -8.60
CA GLN A 175 25.91 32.44 -8.42
C GLN A 175 25.34 32.75 -7.04
N LEU A 176 24.93 31.72 -6.30
CA LEU A 176 24.32 31.84 -4.98
C LEU A 176 25.34 31.64 -3.87
N ARG A 177 25.03 32.18 -2.69
CA ARG A 177 25.87 32.05 -1.49
C ARG A 177 25.69 30.66 -0.91
N GLU A 178 26.64 30.24 -0.07
CA GLU A 178 26.59 28.93 0.59
C GLU A 178 25.34 28.74 1.47
N ILE A 179 24.81 29.83 2.02
CA ILE A 179 23.61 29.83 2.86
C ILE A 179 22.30 29.70 2.07
N ASP A 180 22.34 29.95 0.76
CA ASP A 180 21.15 29.95 -0.10
C ASP A 180 20.81 28.51 -0.52
N LEU A 181 19.52 28.20 -0.64
CA LEU A 181 19.04 26.89 -1.05
C LEU A 181 18.52 26.92 -2.50
N VAL A 182 19.06 26.05 -3.35
CA VAL A 182 18.47 25.71 -4.65
C VAL A 182 17.78 24.36 -4.53
N ALA A 183 16.54 24.29 -4.99
CA ALA A 183 15.75 23.07 -4.95
C ALA A 183 14.93 22.85 -6.22
N ARG A 184 14.56 21.58 -6.45
CA ARG A 184 13.70 21.12 -7.53
C ARG A 184 12.71 20.08 -7.02
#